data_AF-A0A1H5P8K6-F1
#
_entry.id   AF-A0A1H5P8K6-F1
#
_cell.length_a   1.000
_cell.length_b   1.000
_cell.length_c   1.000
_cell.angle_alpha   90.00
_cell.angle_beta   90.00
_cell.angle_gamma   90.00
#
_symmetry.space_group_name_H-M   'P 1'
#
loop_
_entity.id
_entity.type
_entity.pdbx_description
1 polymer ?
#
loop_
_entity_poly.entity_id
_entity_poly.type
_entity_poly.pdbx_seq_one_letter_code
_entity_poly.pdbx_strand_id
1 'polypeptide(L)'
;MSRSTRSASLLGAAAALVLGLTACSSDGGGEYCDLLNAAEDDSSLADADPTDPEAMEEFSNRIQEIVDAAPDDIKGDWETFASSLEAASDPESVDEDAMTETMTALENITQNVQDECDIDMS
;
A
#
# COMPACT_ATOMS: atom_id res chain seq x y z
N MET A 1 -26.32 -59.62 -9.66
CA MET A 1 -25.60 -58.62 -8.84
C MET A 1 -25.19 -57.48 -9.76
N SER A 2 -25.83 -56.33 -9.59
CA SER A 2 -25.45 -55.07 -10.23
C SER A 2 -24.11 -54.58 -9.71
N ARG A 3 -23.30 -53.96 -10.57
CA ARG A 3 -22.53 -52.74 -10.26
C ARG A 3 -21.93 -52.15 -11.54
N SER A 4 -22.59 -51.11 -12.04
CA SER A 4 -22.04 -50.12 -12.96
C SER A 4 -20.73 -49.57 -12.42
N THR A 5 -19.75 -49.36 -13.29
CA THR A 5 -18.67 -48.39 -13.05
C THR A 5 -18.62 -47.47 -14.26
N ARG A 6 -18.78 -46.19 -13.95
CA ARG A 6 -19.04 -45.09 -14.87
C ARG A 6 -17.74 -44.66 -15.53
N SER A 7 -17.81 -44.39 -16.83
CA SER A 7 -16.84 -43.56 -17.55
C SER A 7 -16.85 -42.14 -16.96
N ALA A 8 -15.66 -41.59 -16.67
CA ALA A 8 -15.45 -40.16 -16.52
C ALA A 8 -13.95 -39.86 -16.68
N SER A 9 -13.45 -39.93 -17.92
CA SER A 9 -12.20 -39.26 -18.27
C SER A 9 -12.51 -37.76 -18.37
N LEU A 10 -12.36 -37.05 -17.26
CA LEU A 10 -12.35 -35.59 -17.26
C LEU A 10 -11.03 -35.16 -17.88
N LEU A 11 -11.09 -34.85 -19.18
CA LEU A 11 -10.05 -34.15 -19.91
C LEU A 11 -9.74 -32.85 -19.16
N GLY A 12 -8.48 -32.72 -18.76
CA GLY A 12 -7.93 -31.53 -18.14
C GLY A 12 -8.13 -30.31 -19.03
N ALA A 13 -8.95 -29.39 -18.55
CA ALA A 13 -8.84 -27.98 -18.88
C ALA A 13 -8.09 -27.33 -17.72
N ALA A 14 -6.76 -27.41 -17.76
CA ALA A 14 -5.94 -26.44 -17.06
C ALA A 14 -6.15 -25.11 -17.81
N ALA A 15 -7.15 -24.34 -17.36
CA ALA A 15 -7.25 -22.95 -17.74
C ALA A 15 -5.98 -22.29 -17.21
N ALA A 16 -5.06 -22.01 -18.13
CA ALA A 16 -3.96 -21.09 -17.89
C ALA A 16 -4.58 -19.73 -17.56
N LEU A 17 -4.77 -19.47 -16.27
CA LEU A 17 -4.95 -18.13 -15.75
C LEU A 17 -3.62 -17.41 -15.97
N VAL A 18 -3.43 -16.91 -17.19
CA VAL A 18 -2.51 -15.81 -17.48
C VAL A 18 -3.19 -14.54 -16.97
N LEU A 19 -3.39 -14.47 -15.65
CA LEU A 19 -3.55 -13.19 -14.97
C LEU A 19 -2.14 -12.64 -14.88
N GLY A 20 -1.94 -11.45 -15.44
CA GLY A 20 -0.62 -10.89 -15.70
C GLY A 20 0.25 -10.91 -14.46
N LEU A 21 1.22 -11.82 -14.45
CA LEU A 21 2.47 -11.64 -13.71
C LEU A 21 3.25 -10.53 -14.42
N THR A 22 2.81 -9.28 -14.28
CA THR A 22 3.70 -8.12 -14.37
C THR A 22 4.53 -7.95 -13.09
N ALA A 23 4.41 -8.87 -12.14
CA ALA A 23 5.47 -9.14 -11.19
C ALA A 23 6.63 -9.85 -11.92
N CYS A 24 7.61 -9.07 -12.40
CA CYS A 24 9.05 -9.27 -12.20
C CYS A 24 9.86 -8.53 -13.29
N SER A 25 10.26 -7.29 -13.01
CA SER A 25 11.60 -6.85 -13.38
C SER A 25 12.27 -6.28 -12.15
N SER A 26 13.21 -7.08 -11.65
CA SER A 26 14.11 -6.90 -10.50
C SER A 26 15.05 -5.68 -10.61
N ASP A 27 14.58 -4.54 -11.13
CA ASP A 27 15.33 -3.28 -11.24
C ASP A 27 14.42 -2.05 -11.42
N GLY A 28 13.10 -2.16 -11.13
CA GLY A 28 12.15 -1.09 -11.47
C GLY A 28 10.79 -1.25 -10.80
N GLY A 29 10.77 -1.25 -9.46
CA GLY A 29 9.58 -0.77 -8.76
C GLY A 29 9.28 0.63 -9.30
N GLY A 30 8.02 0.96 -9.57
CA GLY A 30 7.71 2.30 -10.08
C GLY A 30 8.23 3.39 -9.13
N GLU A 31 8.23 4.66 -9.58
CA GLU A 31 8.61 5.83 -8.76
C GLU A 31 8.04 5.76 -7.33
N TYR A 32 6.82 5.25 -7.19
CA TYR A 32 6.17 4.92 -5.92
C TYR A 32 6.97 3.95 -5.01
N CYS A 33 7.35 2.76 -5.50
CA CYS A 33 8.09 1.78 -4.71
C CYS A 33 9.51 2.24 -4.39
N ASP A 34 10.13 3.01 -5.29
CA ASP A 34 11.45 3.61 -5.06
C ASP A 34 11.38 4.66 -3.94
N LEU A 35 10.33 5.50 -3.94
CA LEU A 35 10.09 6.48 -2.88
C LEU A 35 9.85 5.82 -1.53
N LEU A 36 9.11 4.70 -1.50
CA LEU A 36 8.84 3.93 -0.29
C LEU A 36 10.08 3.24 0.27
N ASN A 37 10.87 2.55 -0.57
CA ASN A 37 12.15 1.97 -0.13
C ASN A 37 13.08 3.05 0.44
N ALA A 38 13.17 4.20 -0.24
CA ALA A 38 13.97 5.31 0.23
C ALA A 38 13.41 5.91 1.53
N ALA A 39 12.10 5.88 1.75
CA ALA A 39 11.49 6.34 3.01
C ALA A 39 11.73 5.36 4.18
N GLU A 40 11.79 4.05 3.92
CA GLU A 40 12.16 3.07 4.94
C GLU A 40 13.66 3.13 5.32
N ASP A 41 14.52 3.29 4.32
CA ASP A 41 15.96 3.45 4.53
C ASP A 41 16.29 4.79 5.21
N ASP A 42 15.45 5.80 5.03
CA ASP A 42 15.62 7.11 5.63
C ASP A 42 14.93 7.20 7.00
N SER A 43 15.68 6.81 8.02
CA SER A 43 15.26 6.93 9.42
C SER A 43 14.86 8.36 9.83
N SER A 44 15.24 9.40 9.07
CA SER A 44 14.89 10.79 9.40
C SER A 44 13.38 11.06 9.35
N LEU A 45 12.61 10.28 8.56
CA LEU A 45 11.15 10.39 8.53
C LEU A 45 10.50 9.80 9.77
N ALA A 46 11.05 8.70 10.29
CA ALA A 46 10.60 8.07 11.52
C ALA A 46 11.04 8.84 12.78
N ASP A 47 12.20 9.50 12.71
CA ASP A 47 12.76 10.34 13.78
C ASP A 47 12.41 11.83 13.63
N ALA A 48 11.49 12.19 12.72
CA ALA A 48 11.13 13.57 12.47
C ALA A 48 10.61 14.22 13.76
N ASP A 49 11.28 15.27 14.23
CA ASP A 49 10.91 15.96 15.46
C ASP A 49 9.62 16.76 15.21
N PRO A 50 8.48 16.42 15.84
CA PRO A 50 7.23 17.13 15.64
C PRO A 50 7.25 18.56 16.20
N THR A 51 8.30 18.93 16.92
CA THR A 51 8.54 20.29 17.41
C THR A 51 9.40 21.13 16.47
N ASP A 52 10.01 20.52 15.45
CA ASP A 52 10.79 21.20 14.41
C ASP A 52 9.93 21.41 13.15
N PRO A 53 9.58 22.67 12.82
CA PRO A 53 8.75 22.96 11.65
C PRO A 53 9.44 22.61 10.33
N GLU A 54 10.77 22.66 10.24
CA GLU A 54 11.49 22.29 9.01
C GLU A 54 11.42 20.77 8.78
N ALA A 55 11.55 19.97 9.84
CA ALA A 55 11.40 18.51 9.77
C ALA A 55 9.96 18.10 9.40
N MET A 56 8.95 18.83 9.88
CA MET A 56 7.55 18.60 9.53
C MET A 56 7.20 19.00 8.10
N GLU A 57 7.81 20.07 7.59
CA GLU A 57 7.67 20.43 6.18
C GLU A 57 8.31 19.37 5.26
N GLU A 58 9.51 18.88 5.61
CA GLU A 58 10.19 17.81 4.87
C GLU A 58 9.37 16.50 4.88
N PHE A 59 8.86 16.10 6.05
CA PHE A 59 7.99 14.93 6.19
C PHE A 59 6.72 15.04 5.34
N SER A 60 6.03 16.18 5.40
CA SER A 60 4.82 16.43 4.60
C SER A 60 5.10 16.39 3.10
N ASN A 61 6.18 17.04 2.65
CA ASN A 61 6.59 17.00 1.24
C ASN A 61 6.86 15.56 0.78
N ARG A 62 7.48 14.74 1.62
CA ARG A 62 7.78 13.35 1.30
C ARG A 62 6.53 12.48 1.17
N ILE A 63 5.57 12.64 2.07
CA ILE A 63 4.26 11.98 1.97
C ILE A 63 3.57 12.41 0.66
N GLN A 64 3.62 13.70 0.31
CA GLN A 64 3.02 14.20 -0.92
C GLN A 64 3.68 13.63 -2.18
N GLU A 65 5.00 13.47 -2.20
CA GLU A 65 5.72 12.77 -3.28
C GLU A 65 5.21 11.33 -3.45
N ILE A 66 5.00 10.61 -2.34
CA ILE A 66 4.45 9.25 -2.35
C ILE A 66 3.01 9.26 -2.89
N VAL A 67 2.15 10.18 -2.44
CA VAL A 67 0.77 10.36 -2.95
C VAL A 67 0.74 10.60 -4.46
N ASP A 68 1.66 11.42 -4.97
CA ASP A 68 1.69 11.79 -6.38
C ASP A 68 2.21 10.65 -7.27
N ALA A 69 3.13 9.84 -6.77
CA ALA A 69 3.63 8.66 -7.46
C ALA A 69 2.73 7.43 -7.30
N ALA A 70 1.87 7.40 -6.28
CA ALA A 70 1.02 6.26 -5.94
C ALA A 70 0.08 5.87 -7.10
N PRO A 71 -0.22 4.56 -7.25
CA PRO A 71 -1.23 4.10 -8.21
C PRO A 71 -2.61 4.68 -7.87
N ASP A 72 -3.45 4.93 -8.88
CA ASP A 72 -4.81 5.48 -8.69
C ASP A 72 -5.67 4.65 -7.71
N ASP A 73 -5.43 3.34 -7.61
CA ASP A 73 -6.16 2.41 -6.74
C ASP A 73 -5.93 2.68 -5.24
N ILE A 74 -4.80 3.30 -4.90
CA ILE A 74 -4.24 3.43 -3.54
C ILE A 74 -3.97 4.91 -3.21
N LYS A 75 -3.92 5.78 -4.22
CA LYS A 75 -3.72 7.22 -4.05
C LYS A 75 -4.70 7.85 -3.06
N GLY A 76 -5.97 7.47 -3.11
CA GLY A 76 -6.99 7.97 -2.16
C GLY A 76 -6.73 7.54 -0.72
N ASP A 77 -6.15 6.35 -0.51
CA ASP A 77 -5.76 5.87 0.80
C ASP A 77 -4.55 6.67 1.34
N TRP A 78 -3.57 6.98 0.49
CA TRP A 78 -2.46 7.88 0.86
C TRP A 78 -2.93 9.30 1.19
N GLU A 79 -3.88 9.86 0.42
CA GLU A 79 -4.48 11.17 0.71
C GLU A 79 -5.21 11.17 2.06
N THR A 80 -5.89 10.07 2.38
CA THR A 80 -6.56 9.87 3.68
C THR A 80 -5.53 9.84 4.81
N PHE A 81 -4.44 9.09 4.64
CA PHE A 81 -3.35 9.05 5.61
C PHE A 81 -2.69 10.43 5.81
N ALA A 82 -2.38 11.15 4.73
CA ALA A 82 -1.81 12.50 4.79
C ALA A 82 -2.75 13.47 5.53
N SER A 83 -4.04 13.43 5.23
CA SER A 83 -5.06 14.24 5.90
C SER A 83 -5.17 13.91 7.39
N SER A 84 -5.01 12.62 7.75
CA SER A 84 -5.04 12.18 9.15
C SER A 84 -3.86 12.71 9.96
N LEU A 85 -2.67 12.87 9.35
CA LEU A 85 -1.48 13.44 9.97
C LEU A 85 -1.66 14.94 10.24
N GLU A 86 -2.26 15.67 9.29
CA GLU A 86 -2.64 17.07 9.50
C GLU A 86 -3.67 17.20 10.63
N ALA A 87 -4.69 16.34 10.63
CA ALA A 87 -5.71 16.31 11.67
C ALA A 87 -5.16 15.92 13.05
N ALA A 88 -4.12 15.08 13.12
CA ALA A 88 -3.47 14.73 14.38
C ALA A 88 -2.84 15.95 15.09
N SER A 89 -2.53 17.01 14.34
CA SER A 89 -2.07 18.30 14.90
C SER A 89 -3.22 19.08 15.57
N ASP A 90 -4.47 18.74 15.27
CA ASP A 90 -5.68 19.32 15.87
C ASP A 90 -6.59 18.19 16.42
N PRO A 91 -6.42 17.77 17.69
CA PRO A 91 -7.15 16.64 18.25
C PRO A 91 -8.67 16.84 18.35
N GLU A 92 -9.19 18.06 18.16
CA GLU A 92 -10.64 18.31 18.08
C GLU A 92 -11.22 17.99 16.70
N SER A 93 -10.37 17.77 15.68
CA SER A 93 -10.75 17.47 14.30
C SER A 93 -10.86 15.98 13.97
N VAL A 94 -10.37 15.11 14.87
CA VAL A 94 -10.35 13.66 14.67
C VAL A 94 -11.59 13.01 15.30
N ASP A 95 -12.49 12.48 14.48
CA ASP A 95 -13.64 11.67 14.93
C ASP A 95 -13.41 10.15 14.72
N GLU A 96 -14.31 9.33 15.28
CA GLU A 96 -14.21 7.86 15.18
C GLU A 96 -14.26 7.34 13.75
N ASP A 97 -15.00 8.02 12.86
CA ASP A 97 -15.13 7.61 11.47
C ASP A 97 -13.81 7.91 10.73
N ALA A 98 -13.22 9.09 10.94
CA ALA A 98 -11.92 9.46 10.38
C ALA A 98 -10.78 8.52 10.80
N MET A 99 -10.76 8.09 12.07
CA MET A 99 -9.80 7.08 12.54
C MET A 99 -10.01 5.73 11.85
N THR A 100 -11.27 5.33 11.66
CA THR A 100 -11.60 4.06 10.99
C THR A 100 -11.18 4.10 9.52
N GLU A 101 -11.48 5.18 8.81
CA GLU A 101 -11.05 5.39 7.43
C GLU A 101 -9.53 5.39 7.30
N THR A 102 -8.83 6.04 8.22
CA THR A 102 -7.35 6.04 8.26
C THR A 102 -6.80 4.62 8.45
N MET A 103 -7.39 3.83 9.36
CA MET A 103 -6.96 2.43 9.57
C MET A 103 -7.19 1.57 8.33
N THR A 104 -8.36 1.69 7.69
CA THR A 104 -8.64 0.96 6.44
C THR A 104 -7.71 1.40 5.31
N ALA A 105 -7.44 2.70 5.19
CA ALA A 105 -6.49 3.23 4.22
C ALA A 105 -5.09 2.65 4.44
N LEU A 106 -4.61 2.61 5.68
CA LEU A 106 -3.34 1.99 6.03
C LEU A 106 -3.30 0.50 5.69
N GLU A 107 -4.36 -0.26 5.96
CA GLU A 107 -4.43 -1.68 5.61
C GLU A 107 -4.35 -1.90 4.09
N ASN A 108 -4.99 -1.03 3.30
CA ASN A 108 -4.93 -1.07 1.84
C ASN A 108 -3.53 -0.69 1.33
N ILE A 109 -2.92 0.37 1.90
CA ILE A 109 -1.54 0.78 1.62
C ILE A 109 -0.59 -0.39 1.87
N THR A 110 -0.57 -0.96 3.07
CA THR A 110 0.35 -2.04 3.43
C THR A 110 0.17 -3.26 2.52
N GLN A 111 -1.06 -3.66 2.22
CA GLN A 111 -1.31 -4.78 1.29
C GLN A 111 -0.80 -4.45 -0.11
N ASN A 112 -1.07 -3.26 -0.63
CA ASN A 112 -0.60 -2.86 -1.95
C ASN A 112 0.93 -2.79 -2.01
N VAL A 113 1.56 -2.24 -0.98
CA VAL A 113 3.02 -2.14 -0.87
C VAL A 113 3.67 -3.52 -0.82
N GLN A 114 3.08 -4.46 -0.08
CA GLN A 114 3.55 -5.84 -0.04
C GLN A 114 3.35 -6.54 -1.41
N ASP A 115 2.18 -6.40 -2.02
CA ASP A 115 1.83 -7.09 -3.26
C ASP A 115 2.56 -6.53 -4.50
N GLU A 116 2.73 -5.20 -4.58
CA GLU A 116 3.30 -4.52 -5.75
C GLU A 116 4.79 -4.16 -5.57
N CYS A 117 5.22 -3.84 -4.35
CA CYS A 117 6.59 -3.41 -4.08
C CYS A 117 7.45 -4.46 -3.34
N ASP A 118 6.89 -5.57 -2.85
CA ASP A 118 7.57 -6.59 -2.03
C ASP A 118 8.19 -6.00 -0.75
N ILE A 119 7.62 -4.90 -0.24
CA ILE A 119 8.06 -4.21 0.97
C ILE A 119 7.14 -4.63 2.13
N ASP A 120 7.73 -4.97 3.28
CA ASP A 120 7.00 -5.34 4.50
C ASP A 120 6.97 -4.17 5.49
N MET A 121 5.90 -3.36 5.42
CA MET A 121 5.65 -2.26 6.35
C MET A 121 5.09 -2.81 7.67
N SER A 122 5.99 -3.31 8.55
CA SER A 122 5.66 -3.93 9.84
C SER A 122 5.92 -3.04 11.06
#